data_AF-A0A929UTB5-F1
#
_entry.id   AF-A0A929UTB5-F1
#
_cell.length_a   1.000
_cell.length_b   1.000
_cell.length_c   1.000
_cell.angle_alpha   90.00
_cell.angle_beta   90.00
_cell.angle_gamma   90.00
#
_symmetry.space_group_name_H-M   'P 1'
#
loop_
_entity.id
_entity.type
_entity.pdbx_description
1 polymer ?
#
loop_
_entity_poly.entity_id
_entity_poly.type
_entity_poly.pdbx_seq_one_letter_code
_entity_poly.pdbx_strand_id
1 'polypeptide(L)'
;MDDTCAKEYIANLEKEFSLIENGFKEEEKRALTDYKSNDNEYAKNLAFLAYKSVTYQVRMYGVFLFGYLSEQDDVLAFMRDEVSKDDNWRVQEVLAKAFDEFCKKIGYEKALPVIDEWLKNNNPNTRRAVTEGLRIWTSRPYFKDNPNEAIRRIAALKEDSSEYVRKSAGNALRDISKKFPELIKMEFSSWKLESREIKQVYKLASRLVD
;
A
#
# COMPACT_ATOMS: atom_id res chain seq x y z
N MET A 1 23.77 6.48 -18.13
CA MET A 1 22.97 7.36 -19.01
C MET A 1 22.98 8.75 -18.37
N ASP A 2 23.20 9.82 -19.13
CA ASP A 2 23.14 11.20 -18.63
C ASP A 2 21.70 11.59 -18.22
N ASP A 3 21.54 12.54 -17.29
CA ASP A 3 20.26 13.04 -16.75
C ASP A 3 19.31 13.53 -17.88
N THR A 4 19.89 14.04 -18.97
CA THR A 4 19.18 14.43 -20.19
C THR A 4 18.40 13.26 -20.80
N CYS A 5 19.00 12.07 -20.87
CA CYS A 5 18.40 10.92 -21.51
C CYS A 5 17.26 10.31 -20.67
N ALA A 6 17.37 10.39 -19.34
CA ALA A 6 16.29 9.98 -18.42
C ALA A 6 15.08 10.90 -18.56
N LYS A 7 15.28 12.22 -18.69
CA LYS A 7 14.18 13.18 -18.90
C LYS A 7 13.44 12.95 -20.22
N GLU A 8 14.18 12.70 -21.31
CA GLU A 8 13.56 12.36 -22.60
C GLU A 8 12.75 11.07 -22.52
N TYR A 9 13.26 10.07 -21.80
CA TYR A 9 12.53 8.83 -21.56
C TYR A 9 11.23 9.07 -20.78
N ILE A 10 11.27 9.85 -19.70
CA ILE A 10 10.07 10.24 -18.95
C ILE A 10 9.07 10.99 -19.82
N ALA A 11 9.52 11.93 -20.66
CA ALA A 11 8.63 12.65 -21.59
C ALA A 11 7.95 11.71 -22.60
N ASN A 12 8.60 10.60 -22.98
CA ASN A 12 7.97 9.57 -23.81
C ASN A 12 6.94 8.75 -23.01
N LEU A 13 7.23 8.38 -21.76
CA LEU A 13 6.25 7.73 -20.89
C LEU A 13 5.02 8.61 -20.66
N GLU A 14 5.19 9.94 -20.55
CA GLU A 14 4.06 10.87 -20.43
C GLU A 14 3.13 10.80 -21.64
N LYS A 15 3.69 10.74 -22.86
CA LYS A 15 2.91 10.57 -24.09
C LYS A 15 2.23 9.20 -24.17
N GLU A 16 2.94 8.13 -23.80
CA GLU A 16 2.40 6.76 -23.86
C GLU A 16 1.30 6.53 -22.80
N PHE A 17 1.58 6.88 -21.54
CA PHE A 17 0.70 6.53 -20.41
C PHE A 17 -0.46 7.50 -20.20
N SER A 18 -0.38 8.73 -20.71
CA SER A 18 -1.52 9.68 -20.64
C SER A 18 -2.78 9.14 -21.33
N LEU A 19 -2.62 8.20 -22.28
CA LEU A 19 -3.71 7.55 -23.00
C LEU A 19 -4.40 6.44 -22.17
N ILE A 20 -3.83 6.04 -21.03
CA ILE A 20 -4.37 4.98 -20.19
C ILE A 20 -5.39 5.56 -19.21
N GLU A 21 -6.65 5.17 -19.37
CA GLU A 21 -7.73 5.67 -18.52
C GLU A 21 -8.02 4.81 -17.30
N ASN A 22 -7.67 3.51 -17.34
CA ASN A 22 -8.05 2.52 -16.34
C ASN A 22 -6.99 1.44 -16.13
N GLY A 23 -6.91 0.93 -14.90
CA GLY A 23 -5.95 -0.11 -14.54
C GLY A 23 -4.60 0.45 -14.09
N PHE A 24 -3.61 -0.44 -13.98
CA PHE A 24 -2.24 -0.12 -13.55
C PHE A 24 -1.18 -1.06 -14.15
N LYS A 25 -1.60 -2.03 -14.99
CA LYS A 25 -0.76 -3.16 -15.40
C LYS A 25 0.31 -2.76 -16.39
N GLU A 26 0.05 -1.77 -17.25
CA GLU A 26 1.03 -1.32 -18.23
C GLU A 26 2.16 -0.55 -17.54
N GLU A 27 1.80 0.31 -16.58
CA GLU A 27 2.75 1.04 -15.74
C GLU A 27 3.59 0.07 -14.89
N GLU A 28 2.95 -0.91 -14.25
CA GLU A 28 3.63 -1.96 -13.46
C GLU A 28 4.60 -2.78 -14.32
N LYS A 29 4.14 -3.25 -15.48
CA LYS A 29 4.95 -4.05 -16.40
C LYS A 29 6.15 -3.27 -16.91
N ARG A 30 5.98 -1.99 -17.24
CA ARG A 30 7.08 -1.13 -17.67
C ARG A 30 8.08 -0.93 -16.53
N ALA A 31 7.62 -0.55 -15.34
CA ALA A 31 8.47 -0.37 -14.16
C ALA A 31 9.29 -1.62 -13.85
N LEU A 32 8.67 -2.80 -13.89
CA LEU A 32 9.36 -4.06 -13.65
C LEU A 32 10.43 -4.37 -14.72
N THR A 33 10.14 -4.03 -15.98
CA THR A 33 11.07 -4.24 -17.09
C THR A 33 12.30 -3.34 -16.93
N ASP A 34 12.09 -2.07 -16.59
CA ASP A 34 13.17 -1.11 -16.43
C ASP A 34 14.00 -1.39 -15.18
N TYR A 35 13.36 -1.77 -14.07
CA TYR A 35 14.05 -2.22 -12.85
C TYR A 35 14.97 -3.42 -13.12
N LYS A 36 14.54 -4.38 -13.94
CA LYS A 36 15.34 -5.58 -14.26
C LYS A 36 16.45 -5.33 -15.28
N SER A 37 16.27 -4.32 -16.14
CA SER A 37 17.19 -4.06 -17.26
C SER A 37 18.30 -3.07 -16.92
N ASN A 38 18.23 -2.43 -15.76
CA ASN A 38 19.19 -1.39 -15.36
C ASN A 38 19.68 -1.63 -13.93
N ASP A 39 20.77 -0.97 -13.56
CA ASP A 39 21.24 -0.98 -12.17
C ASP A 39 20.31 -0.18 -11.24
N ASN A 40 20.44 -0.42 -9.94
CA ASN A 40 19.59 0.18 -8.92
C ASN A 40 19.75 1.70 -8.82
N GLU A 41 20.93 2.25 -9.12
CA GLU A 41 21.18 3.69 -9.03
C GLU A 41 20.44 4.42 -10.16
N TYR A 42 20.53 3.89 -11.37
CA TYR A 42 19.78 4.38 -12.52
C TYR A 42 18.27 4.26 -12.30
N ALA A 43 17.78 3.08 -11.89
CA ALA A 43 16.35 2.86 -11.64
C ALA A 43 15.81 3.79 -10.55
N LYS A 44 16.62 4.07 -9.53
CA LYS A 44 16.27 5.02 -8.46
C LYS A 44 16.18 6.45 -8.98
N ASN A 45 17.17 6.92 -9.75
CA ASN A 45 17.09 8.25 -10.36
C ASN A 45 15.85 8.37 -11.25
N LEU A 46 15.58 7.34 -12.05
CA LEU A 46 14.41 7.30 -12.92
C LEU A 46 13.10 7.37 -12.13
N ALA A 47 12.99 6.66 -11.01
CA ALA A 47 11.82 6.69 -10.13
C ALA A 47 11.56 8.10 -9.56
N PHE A 48 12.60 8.77 -9.06
CA PHE A 48 12.50 10.13 -8.54
C PHE A 48 12.17 11.17 -9.61
N LEU A 49 12.69 11.01 -10.83
CA LEU A 49 12.34 11.88 -11.96
C LEU A 49 10.89 11.64 -12.40
N ALA A 50 10.48 10.38 -12.57
CA ALA A 50 9.11 10.00 -12.95
C ALA A 50 8.07 10.55 -11.98
N TYR A 51 8.34 10.45 -10.67
CA TYR A 51 7.40 10.89 -9.64
C TYR A 51 7.14 12.41 -9.64
N LYS A 52 8.02 13.21 -10.26
CA LYS A 52 7.81 14.66 -10.44
C LYS A 52 6.86 15.00 -11.61
N SER A 53 6.44 14.00 -12.40
CA SER A 53 5.57 14.22 -13.56
C SER A 53 4.18 14.72 -13.15
N VAL A 54 3.63 15.63 -13.95
CA VAL A 54 2.23 16.05 -13.84
C VAL A 54 1.26 14.93 -14.24
N THR A 55 1.72 13.97 -15.03
CA THR A 55 0.95 12.82 -15.51
C THR A 55 0.91 11.75 -14.41
N TYR A 56 -0.25 11.56 -13.79
CA TYR A 56 -0.37 10.65 -12.64
C TYR A 56 -0.02 9.19 -12.99
N GLN A 57 -0.23 8.75 -14.24
CA GLN A 57 0.19 7.41 -14.68
C GLN A 57 1.72 7.24 -14.67
N VAL A 58 2.48 8.29 -14.99
CA VAL A 58 3.94 8.28 -14.87
C VAL A 58 4.37 8.28 -13.40
N ARG A 59 3.63 8.99 -12.53
CA ARG A 59 3.84 8.88 -11.08
C ARG A 59 3.56 7.46 -10.57
N MET A 60 2.49 6.80 -11.03
CA MET A 60 2.22 5.40 -10.73
C MET A 60 3.40 4.49 -11.12
N TYR A 61 3.93 4.65 -12.33
CA TYR A 61 5.16 3.97 -12.76
C TYR A 61 6.34 4.20 -11.80
N GLY A 62 6.58 5.47 -11.40
CA GLY A 62 7.62 5.81 -10.43
C GLY A 62 7.41 5.13 -9.07
N VAL A 63 6.17 5.03 -8.60
CA VAL A 63 5.85 4.36 -7.32
C VAL A 63 6.05 2.84 -7.40
N PHE A 64 5.77 2.21 -8.55
CA PHE A 64 6.16 0.80 -8.75
C PHE A 64 7.67 0.59 -8.66
N LEU A 65 8.46 1.47 -9.29
CA LEU A 65 9.92 1.44 -9.15
C LEU A 65 10.36 1.60 -7.69
N PHE A 66 9.75 2.53 -6.93
CA PHE A 66 10.03 2.66 -5.49
C PHE A 66 9.72 1.36 -4.74
N GLY A 67 8.62 0.68 -5.04
CA GLY A 67 8.31 -0.64 -4.48
C GLY A 67 9.41 -1.66 -4.75
N TYR A 68 9.94 -1.73 -5.97
CA TYR A 68 11.06 -2.62 -6.30
C TYR A 68 12.39 -2.22 -5.67
N LEU A 69 12.57 -0.95 -5.32
CA LEU A 69 13.80 -0.40 -4.71
C LEU A 69 13.70 -0.21 -3.19
N SER A 70 12.58 -0.60 -2.58
CA SER A 70 12.19 -0.30 -1.19
C SER A 70 13.04 -0.93 -0.09
N GLU A 71 14.02 -1.77 -0.42
CA GLU A 71 15.04 -2.22 0.54
C GLU A 71 16.04 -1.10 0.89
N GLN A 72 16.03 0.00 0.13
CA GLN A 72 16.79 1.20 0.44
C GLN A 72 15.97 2.11 1.35
N ASP A 73 16.51 2.41 2.54
CA ASP A 73 15.80 3.15 3.59
C ASP A 73 15.26 4.51 3.13
N ASP A 74 16.02 5.23 2.29
CA ASP A 74 15.61 6.54 1.79
C ASP A 74 14.46 6.45 0.78
N VAL A 75 14.41 5.40 -0.04
CA VAL A 75 13.28 5.11 -0.94
C VAL A 75 12.03 4.77 -0.13
N LEU A 76 12.17 3.92 0.88
CA LEU A 76 11.05 3.54 1.74
C LEU A 76 10.52 4.75 2.54
N ALA A 77 11.41 5.59 3.07
CA ALA A 77 11.04 6.84 3.72
C ALA A 77 10.32 7.79 2.76
N PHE A 78 10.79 7.91 1.51
CA PHE A 78 10.12 8.73 0.49
C PHE A 78 8.71 8.21 0.16
N MET A 79 8.52 6.89 0.06
CA MET A 79 7.20 6.28 -0.08
C MET A 79 6.29 6.64 1.11
N ARG A 80 6.81 6.55 2.33
CA ARG A 80 6.09 6.83 3.58
C ARG A 80 5.66 8.29 3.67
N ASP A 81 6.57 9.22 3.37
CA ASP A 81 6.45 10.63 3.74
C ASP A 81 6.08 11.55 2.58
N GLU A 82 6.42 11.19 1.34
CA GLU A 82 6.17 12.01 0.15
C GLU A 82 5.14 11.39 -0.80
N VAL A 83 5.24 10.09 -1.08
CA VAL A 83 4.23 9.42 -1.95
C VAL A 83 2.86 9.39 -1.30
N SER A 84 2.81 9.25 0.02
CA SER A 84 1.57 9.32 0.80
C SER A 84 0.86 10.68 0.73
N LYS A 85 1.50 11.73 0.18
CA LYS A 85 0.91 13.05 -0.03
C LYS A 85 0.32 13.24 -1.42
N ASP A 86 0.48 12.28 -2.35
CA ASP A 86 -0.08 12.38 -3.70
C ASP A 86 -1.60 12.57 -3.66
N ASP A 87 -2.10 13.51 -4.46
CA ASP A 87 -3.52 13.87 -4.52
C ASP A 87 -4.34 12.89 -5.36
N ASN A 88 -3.67 12.07 -6.18
CA ASN A 88 -4.32 11.13 -7.06
C ASN A 88 -4.56 9.79 -6.37
N TRP A 89 -5.84 9.42 -6.23
CA TRP A 89 -6.23 8.17 -5.58
C TRP A 89 -5.64 6.91 -6.25
N ARG A 90 -5.37 6.93 -7.57
CA ARG A 90 -4.75 5.78 -8.27
C ARG A 90 -3.29 5.63 -7.88
N VAL A 91 -2.58 6.74 -7.68
CA VAL A 91 -1.20 6.71 -7.13
C VAL A 91 -1.23 6.16 -5.71
N GLN A 92 -2.23 6.51 -4.88
CA GLN A 92 -2.41 5.94 -3.54
C GLN A 92 -2.72 4.43 -3.55
N GLU A 93 -3.40 3.92 -4.59
CA GLU A 93 -3.54 2.46 -4.79
C GLU A 93 -2.20 1.80 -5.13
N VAL A 94 -1.35 2.46 -5.91
CA VAL A 94 -0.02 1.94 -6.24
C VAL A 94 0.92 2.01 -5.05
N LEU A 95 0.82 3.03 -4.18
CA LEU A 95 1.56 3.08 -2.91
C LEU A 95 1.27 1.85 -2.04
N ALA A 96 0.00 1.45 -1.94
CA ALA A 96 -0.40 0.25 -1.21
C ALA A 96 0.26 -1.02 -1.81
N LYS A 97 0.33 -1.13 -3.13
CA LYS A 97 1.01 -2.24 -3.83
C LYS A 97 2.52 -2.22 -3.60
N ALA A 98 3.14 -1.05 -3.69
CA ALA A 98 4.56 -0.87 -3.47
C ALA A 98 4.96 -1.24 -2.03
N PHE A 99 4.11 -0.94 -1.04
CA PHE A 99 4.32 -1.36 0.35
C PHE A 99 4.18 -2.88 0.53
N ASP A 100 3.24 -3.55 -0.15
CA ASP A 100 3.15 -5.01 -0.14
C ASP A 100 4.39 -5.65 -0.80
N GLU A 101 4.90 -5.05 -1.89
CA GLU A 101 6.14 -5.50 -2.54
C GLU A 101 7.34 -5.36 -1.60
N PHE A 102 7.46 -4.25 -0.85
CA PHE A 102 8.46 -4.11 0.21
C PHE A 102 8.39 -5.28 1.22
N CYS A 103 7.20 -5.51 1.79
CA CYS A 103 6.99 -6.57 2.78
C CYS A 103 7.33 -7.95 2.21
N LYS A 104 7.01 -8.20 0.95
CA LYS A 104 7.32 -9.44 0.24
C LYS A 104 8.82 -9.62 0.04
N LYS A 105 9.56 -8.57 -0.32
CA LYS A 105 11.01 -8.62 -0.56
C LYS A 105 11.78 -8.95 0.71
N ILE A 106 11.48 -8.26 1.82
CA ILE A 106 12.20 -8.48 3.08
C ILE A 106 11.63 -9.64 3.91
N GLY A 107 10.40 -10.07 3.62
CA GLY A 107 9.65 -11.06 4.37
C GLY A 107 8.72 -10.41 5.40
N TYR A 108 7.44 -10.80 5.38
CA TYR A 108 6.37 -10.17 6.18
C TYR A 108 6.62 -10.16 7.70
N GLU A 109 7.24 -11.20 8.26
CA GLU A 109 7.63 -11.23 9.67
C GLU A 109 8.73 -10.20 9.99
N LYS A 110 9.75 -10.10 9.13
CA LYS A 110 10.81 -9.11 9.26
C LYS A 110 10.30 -7.69 9.03
N ALA A 111 9.23 -7.54 8.26
CA ALA A 111 8.59 -6.25 7.98
C ALA A 111 7.71 -5.72 9.11
N LEU A 112 7.42 -6.52 10.16
CA LEU A 112 6.52 -6.12 11.24
C LEU A 112 6.86 -4.76 11.89
N PRO A 113 8.14 -4.41 12.18
CA PRO A 113 8.47 -3.09 12.72
C PRO A 113 8.03 -1.95 11.81
N VAL A 114 8.23 -2.08 10.50
CA VAL A 114 7.84 -1.05 9.51
C VAL A 114 6.32 -1.01 9.33
N ILE A 115 5.66 -2.16 9.32
CA ILE A 115 4.19 -2.26 9.31
C ILE A 115 3.61 -1.50 10.51
N ASP A 116 4.12 -1.78 11.71
CA ASP A 116 3.65 -1.16 12.94
C ASP A 116 3.96 0.34 13.02
N GLU A 117 5.06 0.78 12.42
CA GLU A 117 5.42 2.19 12.28
C GLU A 117 4.44 2.92 11.34
N TRP A 118 4.23 2.40 10.13
CA TRP A 118 3.36 3.02 9.14
C TRP A 118 1.89 3.05 9.58
N LEU A 119 1.40 2.02 10.29
CA LEU A 119 0.06 2.00 10.87
C LEU A 119 -0.15 3.05 11.97
N LYS A 120 0.92 3.59 12.57
CA LYS A 120 0.87 4.66 13.58
C LYS A 120 1.22 6.03 13.01
N ASN A 121 1.51 6.13 11.72
CA ASN A 121 1.89 7.39 11.08
C ASN A 121 0.75 8.40 11.13
N ASN A 122 1.07 9.70 11.25
CA ASN A 122 0.09 10.77 11.29
C ASN A 122 -0.70 10.92 9.98
N ASN A 123 -0.07 10.61 8.83
CA ASN A 123 -0.72 10.69 7.53
C ASN A 123 -1.67 9.49 7.33
N PRO A 124 -2.99 9.72 7.12
CA PRO A 124 -3.95 8.64 6.88
C PRO A 124 -3.65 7.83 5.63
N ASN A 125 -3.04 8.40 4.59
CA ASN A 125 -2.69 7.66 3.38
C ASN A 125 -1.57 6.65 3.64
N THR A 126 -0.59 6.97 4.50
CA THR A 126 0.44 6.02 4.94
C THR A 126 -0.17 4.85 5.70
N ARG A 127 -1.08 5.12 6.66
CA ARG A 127 -1.80 4.07 7.39
C ARG A 127 -2.63 3.20 6.44
N ARG A 128 -3.35 3.83 5.51
CA ARG A 128 -4.19 3.15 4.52
C ARG A 128 -3.39 2.28 3.57
N ALA A 129 -2.20 2.73 3.14
CA ALA A 129 -1.34 1.95 2.26
C ALA A 129 -1.01 0.58 2.86
N VAL A 130 -0.78 0.52 4.17
CA VAL A 130 -0.56 -0.74 4.90
C VAL A 130 -1.84 -1.56 4.98
N THR A 131 -2.95 -0.97 5.47
CA THR A 131 -4.19 -1.71 5.68
C THR A 131 -4.73 -2.30 4.38
N GLU A 132 -4.58 -1.58 3.27
CA GLU A 132 -5.04 -2.00 1.95
C GLU A 132 -4.03 -2.92 1.24
N GLY A 133 -2.76 -2.56 1.23
CA GLY A 133 -1.72 -3.22 0.44
C GLY A 133 -1.59 -4.71 0.78
N LEU A 134 -1.69 -5.02 2.07
CA LEU A 134 -1.55 -6.39 2.56
C LEU A 134 -2.84 -7.22 2.36
N ARG A 135 -3.95 -6.66 1.87
CA ARG A 135 -5.19 -7.43 1.67
C ARG A 135 -5.01 -8.51 0.59
N ILE A 136 -5.53 -9.72 0.78
CA ILE A 136 -6.03 -10.30 2.04
C ILE A 136 -4.85 -10.64 2.94
N TRP A 137 -4.82 -10.08 4.16
CA TRP A 137 -3.67 -10.17 5.08
C TRP A 137 -3.31 -11.63 5.38
N THR A 138 -4.31 -12.45 5.71
CA THR A 138 -4.13 -13.88 6.02
C THR A 138 -3.87 -14.77 4.80
N SER A 139 -3.68 -14.19 3.62
CA SER A 139 -3.11 -14.88 2.45
C SER A 139 -1.60 -14.65 2.31
N ARG A 140 -1.03 -13.69 3.05
CA ARG A 140 0.42 -13.41 3.03
C ARG A 140 1.17 -14.40 3.95
N PRO A 141 2.43 -14.72 3.63
CA PRO A 141 3.33 -15.41 4.55
C PRO A 141 3.34 -14.78 5.94
N TYR A 142 3.67 -15.57 6.97
CA TYR A 142 3.55 -15.21 8.39
C TYR A 142 2.10 -15.02 8.88
N PHE A 143 1.33 -14.11 8.28
CA PHE A 143 -0.06 -13.84 8.70
C PHE A 143 -1.03 -14.98 8.41
N LYS A 144 -0.75 -15.81 7.40
CA LYS A 144 -1.53 -17.02 7.11
C LYS A 144 -1.52 -17.99 8.30
N ASP A 145 -0.37 -18.13 8.96
CA ASP A 145 -0.16 -19.06 10.08
C ASP A 145 -0.39 -18.36 11.43
N ASN A 146 -0.33 -17.03 11.46
CA ASN A 146 -0.54 -16.17 12.62
C ASN A 146 -1.69 -15.15 12.38
N PRO A 147 -2.95 -15.59 12.16
CA PRO A 147 -4.04 -14.68 11.80
C PRO A 147 -4.35 -13.62 12.86
N ASN A 148 -4.14 -13.92 14.15
CA ASN A 148 -4.31 -12.95 15.24
C ASN A 148 -3.35 -11.75 15.12
N GLU A 149 -2.15 -11.95 14.56
CA GLU A 149 -1.20 -10.85 14.34
C GLU A 149 -1.69 -9.86 13.29
N ALA A 150 -2.46 -10.32 12.29
CA ALA A 150 -3.14 -9.45 11.34
C ALA A 150 -4.35 -8.75 11.99
N ILE A 151 -5.22 -9.53 12.66
CA ILE A 151 -6.46 -9.03 13.28
C ILE A 151 -6.14 -7.93 14.29
N ARG A 152 -5.20 -8.16 15.23
CA ARG A 152 -4.82 -7.20 16.27
C ARG A 152 -4.33 -5.88 15.68
N ARG A 153 -3.53 -5.94 14.60
CA ARG A 153 -3.00 -4.75 13.92
C ARG A 153 -4.10 -3.96 13.22
N ILE A 154 -4.96 -4.62 12.47
CA ILE A 154 -6.05 -3.94 11.75
C ILE A 154 -7.09 -3.38 12.73
N ALA A 155 -7.46 -4.13 13.76
CA ALA A 155 -8.42 -3.74 14.78
C ALA A 155 -7.96 -2.55 15.63
N ALA A 156 -6.66 -2.28 15.71
CA ALA A 156 -6.14 -1.08 16.35
C ALA A 156 -6.63 0.21 15.64
N LEU A 157 -6.98 0.14 14.35
CA LEU A 157 -7.46 1.27 13.55
C LEU A 157 -9.00 1.35 13.50
N LYS A 158 -9.71 0.59 14.35
CA LYS A 158 -11.18 0.57 14.36
C LYS A 158 -11.82 1.93 14.69
N GLU A 159 -11.08 2.80 15.36
CA GLU A 159 -11.49 4.18 15.69
C GLU A 159 -10.66 5.24 14.96
N ASP A 160 -9.98 4.88 13.88
CA ASP A 160 -9.17 5.83 13.11
C ASP A 160 -10.00 7.06 12.70
N SER A 161 -9.44 8.27 12.82
CA SER A 161 -10.15 9.51 12.49
C SER A 161 -10.49 9.62 10.99
N SER A 162 -9.71 8.97 10.12
CA SER A 162 -9.94 8.97 8.68
C SER A 162 -10.94 7.90 8.26
N GLU A 163 -12.04 8.33 7.64
CA GLU A 163 -13.01 7.41 7.03
C GLU A 163 -12.37 6.49 5.98
N TYR A 164 -11.36 7.00 5.25
CA TYR A 164 -10.65 6.24 4.24
C TYR A 164 -9.90 5.05 4.84
N VAL A 165 -9.23 5.27 5.97
CA VAL A 165 -8.55 4.20 6.72
C VAL A 165 -9.56 3.22 7.31
N ARG A 166 -10.63 3.72 7.95
CA ARG A 166 -11.69 2.87 8.51
C ARG A 166 -12.35 1.96 7.47
N LYS A 167 -12.58 2.44 6.25
CA LYS A 167 -13.09 1.61 5.15
C LYS A 167 -12.15 0.47 4.80
N SER A 168 -10.85 0.76 4.69
CA SER A 168 -9.83 -0.27 4.41
C SER A 168 -9.73 -1.29 5.56
N ALA A 169 -9.67 -0.82 6.81
CA ALA A 169 -9.63 -1.68 8.00
C ALA A 169 -10.85 -2.62 8.10
N GLY A 170 -12.06 -2.07 7.93
CA GLY A 170 -13.28 -2.89 7.96
C GLY A 170 -13.34 -3.92 6.84
N ASN A 171 -12.92 -3.56 5.62
CA ASN A 171 -12.84 -4.51 4.51
C ASN A 171 -11.75 -5.57 4.71
N ALA A 172 -10.60 -5.21 5.29
CA ALA A 172 -9.53 -6.15 5.61
C ALA A 172 -9.98 -7.18 6.65
N LEU A 173 -10.66 -6.75 7.73
CA LEU A 173 -11.25 -7.67 8.71
C LEU A 173 -12.34 -8.56 8.09
N ARG A 174 -13.18 -8.01 7.20
CA ARG A 174 -14.16 -8.80 6.44
C ARG A 174 -13.49 -9.86 5.56
N ASP A 175 -12.36 -9.55 4.95
CA ASP A 175 -11.64 -10.53 4.14
C ASP A 175 -11.08 -11.67 4.98
N ILE A 176 -10.59 -11.37 6.19
CA ILE A 176 -10.14 -12.38 7.16
C ILE A 176 -11.32 -13.23 7.65
N SER A 177 -12.49 -12.62 7.89
CA SER A 177 -13.67 -13.32 8.42
C SER A 177 -14.18 -14.44 7.52
N LYS A 178 -13.93 -14.37 6.20
CA LYS A 178 -14.27 -15.44 5.25
C LYS A 178 -13.57 -16.77 5.56
N LYS A 179 -12.39 -16.73 6.18
CA LYS A 179 -11.58 -17.91 6.50
C LYS A 179 -11.45 -18.16 8.00
N PHE A 180 -11.46 -17.10 8.81
CA PHE A 180 -11.30 -17.16 10.26
C PHE A 180 -12.46 -16.45 10.98
N PRO A 181 -13.72 -16.87 10.77
CA PRO A 181 -14.89 -16.20 11.34
C PRO A 181 -14.86 -16.16 12.87
N GLU A 182 -14.48 -17.27 13.52
CA GLU A 182 -14.45 -17.36 14.99
C GLU A 182 -13.43 -16.41 15.63
N LEU A 183 -12.28 -16.18 15.00
CA LEU A 183 -11.29 -15.22 15.49
C LEU A 183 -11.82 -13.77 15.40
N ILE A 184 -12.56 -13.46 14.34
CA ILE A 184 -13.20 -12.15 14.18
C ILE A 184 -14.34 -11.96 15.18
N LYS A 185 -15.17 -12.99 15.44
CA LYS A 185 -16.19 -12.96 16.51
C LYS A 185 -15.58 -12.70 17.87
N MET A 186 -14.48 -13.40 18.18
CA MET A 186 -13.75 -13.22 19.44
C MET A 186 -13.22 -11.79 19.57
N GLU A 187 -12.60 -11.23 18.54
CA GLU A 187 -12.16 -9.84 18.53
C GLU A 187 -13.33 -8.88 18.80
N PHE A 188 -14.45 -9.04 18.10
CA PHE A 188 -15.64 -8.20 18.26
C PHE A 188 -16.30 -8.29 19.62
N SER A 189 -16.20 -9.42 20.32
CA SER A 189 -16.78 -9.59 21.66
C SER A 189 -16.24 -8.56 22.67
N SER A 190 -15.05 -8.02 22.42
CA SER A 190 -14.42 -6.99 23.24
C SER A 190 -14.77 -5.55 22.83
N TRP A 191 -15.42 -5.35 21.68
CA TRP A 191 -15.65 -4.02 21.12
C TRP A 191 -16.87 -3.34 21.77
N LYS A 192 -16.65 -2.13 22.30
CA LYS A 192 -17.73 -1.24 22.72
C LYS A 192 -18.14 -0.33 21.58
N LEU A 193 -19.31 -0.60 20.99
CA LEU A 193 -19.79 0.14 19.83
C LEU A 193 -20.39 1.51 20.21
N GLU A 194 -19.56 2.40 20.73
CA GLU A 194 -19.98 3.69 21.30
C GLU A 194 -19.80 4.84 20.30
N SER A 195 -18.69 4.86 19.55
CA SER A 195 -18.36 5.89 18.56
C SER A 195 -18.98 5.63 17.17
N ARG A 196 -19.06 6.67 16.33
CA ARG A 196 -19.50 6.53 14.92
C ARG A 196 -18.47 5.72 14.13
N GLU A 197 -17.20 5.93 14.47
CA GLU A 197 -16.02 5.36 13.86
C GLU A 197 -16.02 3.84 14.01
N ILE A 198 -16.12 3.32 15.24
CA ILE A 198 -16.11 1.88 15.48
C ILE A 198 -17.35 1.20 14.88
N LYS A 199 -18.53 1.84 14.93
CA LYS A 199 -19.76 1.33 14.31
C LYS A 199 -19.61 1.17 12.80
N GLN A 200 -18.92 2.11 12.14
CA GLN A 200 -18.65 2.03 10.71
C GLN A 200 -17.76 0.83 10.38
N VAL A 201 -16.66 0.64 11.12
CA VAL A 201 -15.73 -0.48 10.91
C VAL A 201 -16.42 -1.81 11.18
N TYR A 202 -17.14 -1.92 12.30
CA TYR A 202 -17.91 -3.09 12.68
C TYR A 202 -18.91 -3.48 11.57
N LYS A 203 -19.72 -2.52 11.09
CA LYS A 203 -20.71 -2.77 10.02
C LYS A 203 -20.10 -3.29 8.72
N LEU A 204 -18.87 -2.89 8.39
CA LEU A 204 -18.16 -3.41 7.21
C LEU A 204 -17.63 -4.82 7.47
N ALA A 205 -17.04 -5.03 8.63
CA ALA A 205 -16.33 -6.25 8.98
C ALA A 205 -17.27 -7.42 9.34
N SER A 206 -18.42 -7.15 9.97
CA SER A 206 -19.38 -8.16 10.45
C SER A 206 -20.34 -8.68 9.38
N ARG A 207 -20.28 -8.21 8.13
CA ARG A 207 -21.26 -8.57 7.08
C ARG A 207 -21.38 -10.06 6.79
N LEU A 208 -20.33 -10.83 7.07
CA LEU A 208 -20.23 -12.26 6.79
C LEU A 208 -20.05 -13.08 8.08
N VAL A 209 -20.31 -12.46 9.22
CA VAL A 209 -20.10 -13.04 10.54
C VAL A 209 -21.46 -13.03 11.23
N ASP A 210 -22.06 -14.21 11.37
CA ASP A 210 -23.34 -14.43 12.06
C ASP A 210 -23.24 -14.17 13.56
#